data_AF-A0A2G4F2V4-F1
#
_entry.id   AF-A0A2G4F2V4-F1
#
_cell.length_a   1.000
_cell.length_b   1.000
_cell.length_c   1.000
_cell.angle_alpha   90.00
_cell.angle_beta   90.00
_cell.angle_gamma   90.00
#
_symmetry.space_group_name_H-M   'P 1'
#
loop_
_entity.id
_entity.type
_entity.pdbx_description
1 polymer ?
#
loop_
_entity_poly.entity_id
_entity_poly.type
_entity_poly.pdbx_seq_one_letter_code
_entity_poly.pdbx_strand_id
1 'polypeptide(L)'
;MSQEISVESLYDRAWAMQKQGDWEAASREYLQVIALQPNYAPAYFQLGNAKLVKQEWPEAIALYRQALNCEQRYSQCWYNLGVALENIREDEEAIAAYQQAVTYNPNYAIAYNSLGVLLTKQENLEAAKICYQKALAIQPDLIPSFGKLANIQYPRESPEAIQIDKAEGIGKEAEGRLKNDLKPDFKSNLVRNLGDEKVEKARDLRDKNMEENQNGKGIAGADSPQDLIGDRDLPSWLTEQQISLACTTYQTSRLMLIGSNPETNTISGYWRIFDRAMGLYCTHNRIYLSSKYQLWQLDNVLESGKFYQGYDKLYIPRIAHTTGDIDIHDIAVDKNNQIIFISTLFNCIATLSDRHSCQPLWKPPFISQYINEDRCHLNGLAMVDGEAKYVTASSQSDVVDGWRDRRKNGGIVIDVASNDIIVTGLSMPHSPRWYRDKLWLLNSGRGEFGYVDLDTGKFNAIAFCPGYVRGLAFWQNWAIVGLSKPRGGDRTFSGLELDELLVAKDAEAQCGIMVIDLTTGAIVHWLRFEGIVTELYDVQVIPQVQKPMALGFQTDEIAQLITLEL
;
A
#
# COMPACT_ATOMS: atom_id res chain seq x y z
N MET A 1 38.34 0.98 34.67
CA MET A 1 36.92 0.73 34.96
C MET A 1 36.36 -0.02 33.77
N SER A 2 36.20 -1.33 33.90
CA SER A 2 35.52 -2.16 32.90
C SER A 2 34.06 -1.68 32.81
N GLN A 3 33.62 -1.24 31.64
CA GLN A 3 32.19 -1.05 31.39
C GLN A 3 31.53 -2.42 31.58
N GLU A 4 30.69 -2.56 32.61
CA GLU A 4 29.78 -3.69 32.70
C GLU A 4 28.90 -3.67 31.46
N ILE A 5 29.05 -4.68 30.60
CA ILE A 5 28.20 -4.82 29.43
C ILE A 5 26.83 -5.27 29.93
N SER A 6 25.80 -4.44 29.75
CA SER A 6 24.44 -4.78 30.17
C SER A 6 23.81 -5.84 29.26
N VAL A 7 22.84 -6.58 29.80
CA VAL A 7 22.07 -7.59 29.05
C VAL A 7 21.39 -6.97 27.82
N GLU A 8 20.83 -5.76 27.98
CA GLU A 8 20.20 -5.02 26.89
C GLU A 8 21.20 -4.65 25.79
N SER A 9 22.41 -4.22 26.17
CA SER A 9 23.45 -3.88 25.20
C SER A 9 23.93 -5.10 24.40
N LEU A 10 24.00 -6.27 25.03
CA LEU A 10 24.34 -7.53 24.35
C LEU A 10 23.23 -7.96 23.41
N TYR A 11 21.97 -7.85 23.85
CA TYR A 11 20.81 -8.18 23.05
C TYR A 11 20.69 -7.27 21.81
N ASP A 12 20.86 -5.96 21.98
CA ASP A 12 20.81 -4.99 20.88
C ASP A 12 21.93 -5.23 19.86
N ARG A 13 23.13 -5.59 20.34
CA ARG A 13 24.26 -5.98 19.48
C ARG A 13 23.96 -7.26 18.70
N ALA A 14 23.44 -8.29 19.37
CA ALA A 14 23.03 -9.54 18.75
C ALA A 14 21.97 -9.31 17.66
N TRP A 15 20.97 -8.47 17.96
CA TRP A 15 19.91 -8.10 17.03
C TRP A 15 20.44 -7.34 15.81
N ALA A 16 21.39 -6.43 16.00
CA ALA A 16 22.04 -5.72 14.90
C ALA A 16 22.81 -6.67 13.97
N MET A 17 23.56 -7.63 14.53
CA MET A 17 24.29 -8.67 13.77
C MET A 17 23.31 -9.55 12.97
N GLN A 18 22.20 -9.96 13.60
CA GLN A 18 21.14 -10.71 12.94
C GLN A 18 20.56 -9.96 11.75
N LYS A 19 20.33 -8.65 11.86
CA LYS A 19 19.83 -7.82 10.75
C LYS A 19 20.81 -7.70 9.59
N GLN A 20 22.10 -7.87 9.86
CA GLN A 20 23.17 -7.91 8.86
C GLN A 20 23.35 -9.31 8.24
N GLY A 21 22.58 -10.31 8.68
CA GLY A 21 22.68 -11.69 8.22
C GLY A 21 23.79 -12.52 8.89
N ASP A 22 24.51 -11.96 9.85
CA ASP A 22 25.51 -12.69 10.64
C ASP A 22 24.84 -13.43 11.81
N TRP A 23 24.12 -14.51 11.44
CA TRP A 23 23.37 -15.33 12.38
C TRP A 23 24.25 -16.08 13.39
N GLU A 24 25.51 -16.38 13.03
CA GLU A 24 26.44 -17.07 13.91
C GLU A 24 27.01 -16.15 14.99
N ALA A 25 27.39 -14.92 14.64
CA ALA A 25 27.77 -13.92 15.63
C ALA A 25 26.59 -13.55 16.53
N ALA A 26 25.41 -13.30 15.95
CA ALA A 26 24.20 -13.01 16.71
C ALA A 26 23.86 -14.12 17.72
N SER A 27 23.98 -15.39 17.30
CA SER A 27 23.69 -16.53 18.18
C SER A 27 24.65 -16.59 19.38
N ARG A 28 25.94 -16.28 19.18
CA ARG A 28 26.91 -16.23 20.29
C ARG A 28 26.56 -15.14 21.30
N GLU A 29 26.10 -13.99 20.83
CA GLU A 29 25.70 -12.87 21.68
C GLU A 29 24.39 -13.17 22.44
N TYR A 30 23.39 -13.79 21.79
CA TYR A 30 22.19 -14.26 22.50
C TYR A 30 22.49 -15.33 23.54
N LEU A 31 23.47 -16.21 23.31
CA LEU A 31 23.92 -17.17 24.32
C LEU A 31 24.59 -16.48 25.51
N GLN A 32 25.31 -15.36 25.30
CA GLN A 32 25.84 -14.54 26.39
C GLN A 32 24.72 -13.85 27.18
N VAL A 33 23.70 -13.34 26.49
CA VAL A 33 22.49 -12.79 27.14
C VAL A 33 21.86 -13.84 28.05
N ILE A 34 21.69 -15.07 27.57
CA ILE A 34 21.12 -16.18 28.35
C ILE A 34 22.04 -16.56 29.53
N ALA A 35 23.36 -16.53 29.35
CA ALA A 35 24.30 -16.84 30.42
C ALA A 35 24.26 -15.80 31.56
N LEU A 36 24.03 -14.52 31.24
CA LEU A 36 23.89 -13.44 32.22
C LEU A 36 22.48 -13.36 32.82
N GLN A 37 21.46 -13.62 32.01
CA GLN A 37 20.06 -13.59 32.42
C GLN A 37 19.30 -14.79 31.83
N PRO A 38 19.28 -15.93 32.56
CA PRO A 38 18.65 -17.17 32.09
C PRO A 38 17.13 -17.11 31.90
N ASN A 39 16.46 -16.06 32.38
CA ASN A 39 15.02 -15.84 32.21
C ASN A 39 14.67 -14.78 31.13
N TYR A 40 15.62 -14.45 30.25
CA TYR A 40 15.40 -13.45 29.20
C TYR A 40 14.73 -14.06 27.96
N ALA A 41 13.40 -14.08 27.95
CA ALA A 41 12.58 -14.68 26.88
C ALA A 41 12.95 -14.23 25.45
N PRO A 42 13.24 -12.93 25.18
CA PRO A 42 13.57 -12.48 23.83
C PRO A 42 14.81 -13.15 23.23
N ALA A 43 15.83 -13.50 24.03
CA ALA A 43 17.04 -14.14 23.50
C ALA A 43 16.78 -15.58 23.04
N TYR A 44 16.02 -16.35 23.82
CA TYR A 44 15.56 -17.68 23.42
C TYR A 44 14.69 -17.63 22.17
N PHE A 45 13.77 -16.66 22.07
CA PHE A 45 12.93 -16.47 20.89
C PHE A 45 13.74 -16.19 19.63
N GLN A 46 14.76 -15.32 19.69
CA GLN A 46 15.58 -15.02 18.51
C GLN A 46 16.48 -16.18 18.09
N LEU A 47 17.04 -16.92 19.04
CA LEU A 47 17.73 -18.18 18.72
C LEU A 47 16.78 -19.19 18.07
N GLY A 48 15.54 -19.28 18.56
CA GLY A 48 14.48 -20.09 17.96
C GLY A 48 14.18 -19.69 16.52
N ASN A 49 14.07 -18.38 16.24
CA ASN A 49 13.88 -17.85 14.88
C ASN A 49 15.06 -18.20 13.97
N ALA A 50 16.30 -18.12 14.48
CA ALA A 50 17.48 -18.50 13.71
C ALA A 50 17.46 -19.98 13.31
N LYS A 51 17.02 -20.86 14.23
CA LYS A 51 16.82 -22.30 13.95
C LYS A 51 15.66 -22.56 12.99
N LEU A 52 14.56 -21.82 13.14
CA LEU A 52 13.39 -21.88 12.25
C LEU A 52 13.78 -21.55 10.80
N VAL A 53 14.57 -20.49 10.57
CA VAL A 53 15.05 -20.11 9.23
C VAL A 53 15.94 -21.19 8.62
N LYS A 54 16.75 -21.87 9.44
CA LYS A 54 17.58 -23.01 9.01
C LYS A 54 16.82 -24.33 8.88
N GLN A 55 15.51 -24.33 9.17
CA GLN A 55 14.65 -25.53 9.19
C GLN A 55 15.12 -26.60 10.20
N GLU A 56 15.83 -26.16 11.25
CA GLU A 56 16.25 -26.98 12.39
C GLU A 56 15.10 -27.01 13.40
N TRP A 57 14.01 -27.69 13.03
CA TRP A 57 12.73 -27.63 13.74
C TRP A 57 12.78 -28.10 15.21
N PRO A 58 13.41 -29.23 15.56
CA PRO A 58 13.47 -29.70 16.95
C PRO A 58 14.18 -28.70 17.87
N GLU A 59 15.28 -28.11 17.41
CA GLU A 59 16.04 -27.10 18.13
C GLU A 59 15.25 -25.80 18.29
N ALA A 60 14.53 -25.37 17.23
CA ALA A 60 13.64 -24.21 17.29
C ALA A 60 12.52 -24.42 18.33
N ILE A 61 11.88 -25.59 18.33
CA ILE A 61 10.83 -25.95 19.29
C ILE A 61 11.36 -25.90 20.73
N ALA A 62 12.54 -26.48 20.98
CA ALA A 62 13.15 -26.45 22.30
C ALA A 62 13.39 -25.00 22.78
N LEU A 63 13.91 -24.14 21.91
CA LEU A 63 14.17 -22.73 22.22
C LEU A 63 12.88 -21.93 22.45
N TYR A 64 11.85 -22.13 21.64
CA TYR A 64 10.55 -21.49 21.87
C TYR A 64 9.89 -21.94 23.18
N ARG A 65 9.97 -23.23 23.53
CA ARG A 65 9.48 -23.73 24.83
C ARG A 65 10.24 -23.09 25.99
N GLN A 66 11.55 -22.85 25.86
CA GLN A 66 12.32 -22.11 26.87
C GLN A 66 11.90 -20.64 26.95
N ALA A 67 11.70 -19.97 25.81
CA ALA A 67 11.19 -18.59 25.79
C ALA A 67 9.82 -18.48 26.48
N LEU A 68 8.92 -19.44 26.25
CA LEU A 68 7.58 -19.49 26.85
C LEU A 68 7.58 -19.88 28.33
N ASN A 69 8.59 -20.62 28.79
CA ASN A 69 8.81 -20.86 30.22
C ASN A 69 9.25 -19.57 30.94
N CYS A 70 9.96 -18.67 30.25
CA CYS A 70 10.34 -17.35 30.76
C CYS A 70 9.17 -16.36 30.71
N GLU A 71 8.43 -16.33 29.60
CA GLU A 71 7.31 -15.42 29.36
C GLU A 71 6.15 -16.13 28.64
N GLN A 72 5.12 -16.51 29.41
CA GLN A 72 3.98 -17.26 28.86
C GLN A 72 3.07 -16.42 27.94
N ARG A 73 3.04 -15.10 28.08
CA ARG A 73 2.18 -14.19 27.30
C ARG A 73 2.85 -13.68 26.02
N TYR A 74 3.70 -14.50 25.41
CA TYR A 74 4.46 -14.13 24.22
C TYR A 74 3.82 -14.68 22.94
N SER A 75 2.82 -13.95 22.41
CA SER A 75 1.97 -14.41 21.31
C SER A 75 2.73 -14.75 20.01
N GLN A 76 3.77 -13.99 19.65
CA GLN A 76 4.62 -14.33 18.48
C GLN A 76 5.39 -15.64 18.69
N CYS A 77 5.84 -15.91 19.91
CA CYS A 77 6.55 -17.15 20.24
C CYS A 77 5.63 -18.37 20.15
N TRP A 78 4.39 -18.25 20.65
CA TRP A 78 3.37 -19.29 20.47
C TRP A 78 3.06 -19.57 18.99
N TYR A 79 2.95 -18.52 18.16
CA TYR A 79 2.75 -18.70 16.72
C TYR A 79 3.93 -19.41 16.05
N ASN A 80 5.17 -18.96 16.28
CA ASN A 80 6.34 -19.58 15.65
C ASN A 80 6.60 -21.01 16.16
N LEU A 81 6.24 -21.32 17.40
CA LEU A 81 6.21 -22.70 17.91
C LEU A 81 5.23 -23.56 17.11
N GLY A 82 4.01 -23.04 16.85
CA GLY A 82 3.02 -23.72 16.01
C GLY A 82 3.53 -23.98 14.58
N VAL A 83 4.22 -23.02 13.98
CA VAL A 83 4.84 -23.18 12.65
C VAL A 83 5.89 -24.29 12.66
N ALA A 84 6.76 -24.33 13.67
CA ALA A 84 7.78 -25.37 13.78
C ALA A 84 7.18 -26.77 13.98
N LEU A 85 6.13 -26.88 14.81
CA LEU A 85 5.40 -28.13 15.07
C LEU A 85 4.67 -28.65 13.82
N GLU A 86 4.05 -27.76 13.04
CA GLU A 86 3.41 -28.12 11.76
C GLU A 86 4.42 -28.71 10.77
N ASN A 87 5.63 -28.17 10.71
CA ASN A 87 6.68 -28.67 9.80
C ASN A 87 7.18 -30.08 10.15
N ILE A 88 7.06 -30.49 11.43
CA ILE A 88 7.36 -31.86 11.86
C ILE A 88 6.11 -32.74 11.97
N ARG A 89 4.94 -32.26 11.49
CA ARG A 89 3.65 -32.98 11.46
C ARG A 89 3.05 -33.27 12.84
N GLU A 90 3.44 -32.51 13.86
CA GLU A 90 2.82 -32.54 15.20
C GLU A 90 1.60 -31.60 15.22
N ASP A 91 0.59 -31.92 14.41
CA ASP A 91 -0.53 -31.03 14.11
C ASP A 91 -1.39 -30.70 15.35
N GLU A 92 -1.54 -31.62 16.31
CA GLU A 92 -2.30 -31.39 17.55
C GLU A 92 -1.60 -30.37 18.46
N GLU A 93 -0.29 -30.50 18.65
CA GLU A 93 0.48 -29.53 19.41
C GLU A 93 0.55 -28.18 18.70
N ALA A 94 0.61 -28.17 17.36
CA ALA A 94 0.59 -26.94 16.56
C ALA A 94 -0.74 -26.18 16.73
N ILE A 95 -1.87 -26.89 16.73
CA ILE A 95 -3.20 -26.31 17.03
C ILE A 95 -3.21 -25.69 18.43
N ALA A 96 -2.72 -26.42 19.44
CA ALA A 96 -2.65 -25.89 20.81
C ALA A 96 -1.79 -24.62 20.89
N ALA A 97 -0.65 -24.59 20.19
CA ALA A 97 0.23 -23.42 20.13
C ALA A 97 -0.45 -22.22 19.44
N TYR A 98 -1.12 -22.43 18.30
CA TYR A 98 -1.87 -21.35 17.63
C TYR A 98 -3.06 -20.84 18.46
N GLN A 99 -3.75 -21.73 19.19
CA GLN A 99 -4.81 -21.35 20.12
C GLN A 99 -4.28 -20.45 21.25
N GLN A 100 -3.10 -20.75 21.81
CA GLN A 100 -2.46 -19.88 22.79
C GLN A 100 -2.07 -18.53 22.15
N ALA A 101 -1.54 -18.53 20.93
CA ALA A 101 -1.17 -17.29 20.23
C ALA A 101 -2.36 -16.33 20.07
N VAL A 102 -3.54 -16.84 19.68
CA VAL A 102 -4.76 -16.03 19.53
C VAL A 102 -5.45 -15.71 20.87
N THR A 103 -5.19 -16.51 21.91
CA THR A 103 -5.66 -16.21 23.28
C THR A 103 -4.93 -15.01 23.86
N TYR A 104 -3.61 -14.94 23.68
CA TYR A 104 -2.80 -13.83 24.18
C TYR A 104 -2.77 -12.62 23.24
N ASN A 105 -3.03 -12.81 21.94
CA ASN A 105 -3.28 -11.73 21.00
C ASN A 105 -4.53 -12.01 20.14
N PRO A 106 -5.71 -11.52 20.57
CA PRO A 106 -6.96 -11.67 19.82
C PRO A 106 -6.98 -10.98 18.45
N ASN A 107 -5.99 -10.14 18.12
CA ASN A 107 -5.87 -9.48 16.82
C ASN A 107 -4.78 -10.12 15.95
N TYR A 108 -4.41 -11.39 16.19
CA TYR A 108 -3.38 -12.09 15.42
C TYR A 108 -3.95 -12.84 14.20
N ALA A 109 -4.27 -12.11 13.14
CA ALA A 109 -4.94 -12.65 11.94
C ALA A 109 -4.26 -13.89 11.34
N ILE A 110 -2.94 -13.85 11.19
CA ILE A 110 -2.16 -14.97 10.61
C ILE A 110 -2.25 -16.22 11.49
N ALA A 111 -2.27 -16.08 12.82
CA ALA A 111 -2.44 -17.22 13.73
C ALA A 111 -3.86 -17.82 13.62
N TYR A 112 -4.90 -16.99 13.46
CA TYR A 112 -6.25 -17.50 13.15
C TYR A 112 -6.32 -18.23 11.82
N ASN A 113 -5.64 -17.74 10.77
CA ASN A 113 -5.57 -18.44 9.49
C ASN A 113 -4.87 -19.80 9.60
N SER A 114 -3.68 -19.85 10.24
CA SER A 114 -2.94 -21.10 10.43
C SER A 114 -3.73 -22.11 11.27
N LEU A 115 -4.42 -21.65 12.31
CA LEU A 115 -5.33 -22.49 13.10
C LEU A 115 -6.49 -23.02 12.24
N GLY A 116 -7.11 -22.15 11.43
CA GLY A 116 -8.19 -22.54 10.51
C GLY A 116 -7.74 -23.62 9.51
N VAL A 117 -6.51 -23.53 8.99
CA VAL A 117 -5.94 -24.51 8.06
C VAL A 117 -5.83 -25.89 8.72
N LEU A 118 -5.28 -25.96 9.94
CA LEU A 118 -5.16 -27.24 10.65
C LEU A 118 -6.52 -27.81 11.08
N LEU A 119 -7.46 -26.96 11.51
CA LEU A 119 -8.83 -27.39 11.82
C LEU A 119 -9.57 -27.92 10.59
N THR A 120 -9.29 -27.36 9.40
CA THR A 120 -9.81 -27.88 8.13
C THR A 120 -9.25 -29.28 7.84
N LYS A 121 -7.94 -29.52 8.11
CA LYS A 121 -7.32 -30.85 7.97
C LYS A 121 -7.95 -31.89 8.91
N GLN A 122 -8.42 -31.46 10.08
CA GLN A 122 -9.12 -32.29 11.06
C GLN A 122 -10.64 -32.43 10.81
N GLU A 123 -11.13 -31.96 9.65
CA GLU A 123 -12.56 -31.95 9.30
C GLU A 123 -13.47 -31.14 10.27
N ASN A 124 -12.87 -30.31 11.14
CA ASN A 124 -13.60 -29.42 12.03
C ASN A 124 -13.94 -28.10 11.30
N LEU A 125 -14.82 -28.21 10.31
CA LEU A 125 -15.13 -27.13 9.36
C LEU A 125 -15.78 -25.91 10.02
N GLU A 126 -16.60 -26.12 11.05
CA GLU A 126 -17.25 -25.00 11.78
C GLU A 126 -16.24 -24.18 12.57
N ALA A 127 -15.33 -24.82 13.30
CA ALA A 127 -14.27 -24.11 14.02
C ALA A 127 -13.29 -23.44 13.03
N ALA A 128 -12.98 -24.09 11.91
CA ALA A 128 -12.15 -23.52 10.86
C ALA A 128 -12.79 -22.27 10.25
N LYS A 129 -14.10 -22.31 9.94
CA LYS A 129 -14.87 -21.17 9.44
C LYS A 129 -14.80 -19.97 10.37
N ILE A 130 -15.01 -20.17 11.67
CA ILE A 130 -14.90 -19.10 12.68
C ILE A 130 -13.49 -18.51 12.67
N CYS A 131 -12.46 -19.35 12.59
CA CYS A 131 -11.07 -18.90 12.54
C CYS A 131 -10.80 -18.05 11.28
N TYR A 132 -11.24 -18.49 10.10
CA TYR A 132 -11.08 -17.71 8.87
C TYR A 132 -11.89 -16.41 8.89
N GLN A 133 -13.10 -16.41 9.45
CA GLN A 133 -13.90 -15.20 9.60
C GLN A 133 -13.21 -14.20 10.54
N LYS A 134 -12.64 -14.66 11.66
CA LYS A 134 -11.85 -13.79 12.55
C LYS A 134 -10.59 -13.27 11.87
N ALA A 135 -9.87 -14.14 11.14
CA ALA A 135 -8.69 -13.74 10.39
C ALA A 135 -9.01 -12.65 9.37
N LEU A 136 -10.10 -12.79 8.61
CA LEU A 136 -10.58 -11.81 7.63
C LEU A 136 -11.16 -10.55 8.28
N ALA A 137 -11.80 -10.65 9.45
CA ALA A 137 -12.28 -9.47 10.17
C ALA A 137 -11.11 -8.59 10.67
N ILE A 138 -9.98 -9.21 11.03
CA ILE A 138 -8.77 -8.51 11.49
C ILE A 138 -7.92 -8.04 10.30
N GLN A 139 -7.77 -8.90 9.29
CA GLN A 139 -6.99 -8.65 8.08
C GLN A 139 -7.77 -9.13 6.84
N PRO A 140 -8.62 -8.26 6.25
CA PRO A 140 -9.50 -8.62 5.14
C PRO A 140 -8.77 -9.08 3.85
N ASP A 141 -7.50 -8.71 3.70
CA ASP A 141 -6.63 -9.03 2.57
C ASP A 141 -5.88 -10.36 2.73
N LEU A 142 -6.15 -11.15 3.78
CA LEU A 142 -5.52 -12.46 3.98
C LEU A 142 -6.09 -13.50 2.99
N ILE A 143 -5.62 -13.45 1.74
CA ILE A 143 -6.03 -14.29 0.60
C ILE A 143 -6.13 -15.80 0.95
N PRO A 144 -5.20 -16.40 1.74
CA PRO A 144 -5.32 -17.80 2.14
C PRO A 144 -6.61 -18.10 2.92
N SER A 145 -7.09 -17.17 3.76
CA SER A 145 -8.34 -17.33 4.52
C SER A 145 -9.58 -17.20 3.64
N PHE A 146 -9.57 -16.28 2.67
CA PHE A 146 -10.71 -16.05 1.77
C PHE A 146 -11.00 -17.29 0.90
N GLY A 147 -9.96 -17.85 0.25
CA GLY A 147 -10.12 -19.05 -0.56
C GLY A 147 -10.54 -20.28 0.24
N LYS A 148 -10.06 -20.44 1.47
CA LYS A 148 -10.46 -21.56 2.35
C LYS A 148 -11.87 -21.41 2.89
N LEU A 149 -12.29 -20.19 3.26
CA LEU A 149 -13.65 -19.90 3.69
C LEU A 149 -14.67 -20.13 2.56
N ALA A 150 -14.35 -19.69 1.35
CA ALA A 150 -15.18 -19.91 0.16
C ALA A 150 -15.37 -21.41 -0.13
N ASN A 151 -14.30 -22.21 -0.02
CA ASN A 151 -14.37 -23.67 -0.20
C ASN A 151 -15.22 -24.38 0.88
N ILE A 152 -15.25 -23.85 2.11
CA ILE A 152 -16.10 -24.39 3.19
C ILE A 152 -17.56 -23.96 2.99
N GLN A 153 -17.81 -22.75 2.50
CA GLN A 153 -19.16 -22.19 2.33
C GLN A 153 -19.85 -22.68 1.05
N TYR A 154 -19.09 -22.99 0.00
CA TYR A 154 -19.55 -23.50 -1.29
C TYR A 154 -18.78 -24.77 -1.65
N PRO A 155 -19.05 -25.90 -0.97
CA PRO A 155 -18.40 -27.17 -1.29
C PRO A 155 -18.71 -27.57 -2.74
N ARG A 156 -17.72 -28.18 -3.42
CA ARG A 156 -17.53 -28.40 -4.87
C ARG A 156 -18.65 -29.08 -5.69
N GLU A 157 -19.91 -29.08 -5.25
CA GLU A 157 -21.04 -29.67 -5.97
C GLU A 157 -22.09 -28.64 -6.45
N SER A 158 -21.82 -27.32 -6.39
CA SER A 158 -22.71 -26.31 -7.00
C SER A 158 -22.36 -26.01 -8.47
N PRO A 159 -23.34 -25.68 -9.34
CA PRO A 159 -23.11 -25.34 -10.74
C PRO A 159 -22.13 -24.18 -10.97
N GLU A 160 -21.89 -23.34 -9.97
CA GLU A 160 -20.88 -22.26 -10.03
C GLU A 160 -19.44 -22.79 -9.98
N ALA A 161 -19.16 -23.92 -9.31
CA ALA A 161 -17.82 -24.51 -9.23
C ALA A 161 -17.34 -25.05 -10.60
N ILE A 162 -18.26 -25.43 -11.49
CA ILE A 162 -17.98 -25.91 -12.85
C ILE A 162 -17.43 -24.79 -13.76
N GLN A 163 -17.70 -23.52 -13.45
CA GLN A 163 -17.11 -22.39 -14.18
C GLN A 163 -15.67 -22.08 -13.76
N ILE A 164 -15.30 -22.36 -12.51
CA ILE A 164 -13.95 -22.15 -11.97
C ILE A 164 -12.96 -23.19 -12.54
N ASP A 165 -13.37 -24.46 -12.66
CA ASP A 165 -12.55 -25.51 -13.29
C ASP A 165 -12.27 -25.24 -14.78
N LYS A 166 -13.16 -24.52 -15.48
CA LYS A 166 -12.92 -24.07 -16.86
C LYS A 166 -11.84 -23.00 -16.95
N ALA A 167 -11.65 -22.17 -15.92
CA ALA A 167 -10.60 -21.16 -15.90
C ALA A 167 -9.23 -21.77 -15.58
N GLU A 168 -9.15 -22.74 -14.67
CA GLU A 168 -7.90 -23.45 -14.35
C GLU A 168 -7.45 -24.45 -15.43
N GLY A 169 -8.40 -25.07 -16.15
CA GLY A 169 -8.11 -26.00 -17.25
C GLY A 169 -7.48 -25.35 -18.49
N ILE A 170 -7.83 -24.09 -18.78
CA ILE A 170 -7.30 -23.36 -19.96
C ILE A 170 -5.81 -22.98 -19.75
N GLY A 171 -5.39 -22.75 -18.50
CA GLY A 171 -3.99 -22.48 -18.16
C GLY A 171 -3.06 -23.68 -18.39
N LYS A 172 -3.54 -24.91 -18.13
CA LYS A 172 -2.74 -26.13 -18.31
C LYS A 172 -2.74 -26.67 -19.75
N GLU A 173 -3.76 -26.37 -20.55
CA GLU A 173 -3.74 -26.65 -22.01
C GLU A 173 -2.79 -25.72 -22.79
N ALA A 174 -2.52 -24.52 -22.29
CA ALA A 174 -1.58 -23.58 -22.91
C ALA A 174 -0.09 -23.99 -22.73
N GLU A 175 0.25 -24.64 -21.61
CA GLU A 175 1.60 -25.18 -21.37
C GLU A 175 1.89 -26.47 -22.16
N GLY A 176 0.86 -27.24 -22.50
CA GLY A 176 0.99 -28.48 -23.29
C GLY A 176 1.07 -28.27 -24.81
N ARG A 177 0.61 -27.13 -25.33
CA ARG A 177 0.52 -26.87 -26.79
C ARG A 177 1.75 -26.20 -27.41
N LEU A 178 2.82 -25.97 -26.65
CA LEU A 178 4.12 -25.46 -27.14
C LEU A 178 5.19 -26.55 -27.34
N LYS A 179 4.80 -27.83 -27.27
CA LYS A 179 5.62 -28.97 -27.73
C LYS A 179 4.81 -29.82 -28.71
N ASN A 180 5.25 -29.77 -29.97
CA ASN A 180 4.91 -30.62 -31.13
C ASN A 180 3.80 -30.12 -32.06
N ASP A 181 4.22 -29.76 -33.27
CA ASP A 181 3.41 -29.50 -34.46
C ASP A 181 2.65 -30.74 -34.96
N LEU A 182 1.40 -30.55 -35.38
CA LEU A 182 0.82 -30.92 -36.70
C LEU A 182 -0.73 -30.75 -36.69
N LYS A 183 -1.29 -30.08 -37.71
CA LYS A 183 -2.73 -30.04 -38.10
C LYS A 183 -3.07 -31.24 -39.04
N PRO A 184 -4.33 -31.53 -39.49
CA PRO A 184 -5.63 -30.83 -39.37
C PRO A 184 -6.90 -31.72 -39.09
N ASP A 185 -8.06 -31.05 -38.99
CA ASP A 185 -9.47 -31.52 -39.01
C ASP A 185 -10.09 -32.05 -37.69
N PHE A 186 -11.34 -31.77 -37.28
CA PHE A 186 -12.59 -31.47 -38.00
C PHE A 186 -13.55 -30.65 -37.09
N LYS A 187 -14.24 -29.65 -37.67
CA LYS A 187 -15.45 -29.00 -37.09
C LYS A 187 -16.68 -29.88 -37.35
N SER A 188 -17.49 -30.21 -36.34
CA SER A 188 -18.96 -30.36 -36.48
C SER A 188 -19.66 -30.70 -35.16
N ASN A 189 -20.86 -30.12 -34.96
CA ASN A 189 -21.90 -30.41 -33.96
C ASN A 189 -22.09 -29.43 -32.78
N LEU A 190 -22.05 -28.14 -33.09
CA LEU A 190 -22.98 -27.19 -32.48
C LEU A 190 -24.28 -27.19 -33.31
N VAL A 191 -25.43 -27.06 -32.64
CA VAL A 191 -26.80 -27.00 -33.17
C VAL A 191 -27.53 -28.35 -33.30
N ARG A 192 -27.95 -28.88 -32.14
CA ARG A 192 -29.33 -29.36 -31.97
C ARG A 192 -29.67 -29.50 -30.49
N ASN A 193 -30.85 -29.00 -30.12
CA ASN A 193 -31.56 -29.18 -28.85
C ASN A 193 -31.29 -28.14 -27.74
N LEU A 194 -31.67 -26.89 -28.02
CA LEU A 194 -32.34 -26.08 -27.00
C LEU A 194 -33.83 -26.43 -27.09
N GLY A 195 -34.38 -26.95 -25.98
CA GLY A 195 -35.81 -27.18 -25.79
C GLY A 195 -36.40 -26.09 -24.91
N ASP A 196 -37.60 -25.64 -25.31
CA ASP A 196 -38.24 -24.36 -24.99
C ASP A 196 -38.71 -24.12 -23.53
N GLU A 197 -38.37 -24.96 -22.55
CA GLU A 197 -38.81 -24.74 -21.16
C GLU A 197 -37.97 -23.71 -20.37
N LYS A 198 -36.74 -23.41 -20.83
CA LYS A 198 -35.84 -22.47 -20.12
C LYS A 198 -36.09 -21.01 -20.44
N VAL A 199 -36.72 -20.71 -21.57
CA VAL A 199 -36.96 -19.32 -22.02
C VAL A 199 -38.14 -18.69 -21.27
N GLU A 200 -39.10 -19.50 -20.83
CA GLU A 200 -40.31 -19.02 -20.13
C GLU A 200 -40.04 -18.75 -18.64
N LYS A 201 -39.28 -19.63 -17.97
CA LYS A 201 -38.78 -19.39 -16.59
C LYS A 201 -37.82 -18.20 -16.49
N ALA A 202 -37.07 -17.90 -17.55
CA ALA A 202 -36.16 -16.75 -17.57
C ALA A 202 -36.89 -15.40 -17.73
N ARG A 203 -38.11 -15.37 -18.28
CA ARG A 203 -38.93 -14.15 -18.34
C ARG A 203 -39.61 -13.85 -17.00
N ASP A 204 -40.16 -14.86 -16.34
CA ASP A 204 -40.80 -14.70 -15.01
C ASP A 204 -39.82 -14.25 -13.91
N LEU A 205 -38.55 -14.70 -13.95
CA LEU A 205 -37.52 -14.21 -13.02
C LEU A 205 -37.04 -12.78 -13.36
N ARG A 206 -37.08 -12.39 -14.63
CA ARG A 206 -36.63 -11.06 -15.07
C ARG A 206 -37.64 -9.97 -14.67
N ASP A 207 -38.93 -10.29 -14.71
CA ASP A 207 -39.99 -9.37 -14.32
C ASP A 207 -40.09 -9.23 -12.78
N LYS A 208 -39.82 -10.30 -12.01
CA LYS A 208 -39.69 -10.23 -10.54
C LYS A 208 -38.45 -9.47 -10.06
N ASN A 209 -37.31 -9.63 -10.73
CA ASN A 209 -36.08 -8.90 -10.40
C ASN A 209 -36.14 -7.40 -10.78
N MET A 210 -37.06 -6.99 -11.65
CA MET A 210 -37.28 -5.57 -11.99
C MET A 210 -38.12 -4.84 -10.94
N GLU A 211 -39.01 -5.53 -10.21
CA GLU A 211 -39.76 -4.94 -9.09
C GLU A 211 -38.93 -4.86 -7.80
N GLU A 212 -38.02 -5.79 -7.52
CA GLU A 212 -37.13 -5.73 -6.35
C GLU A 212 -36.00 -4.68 -6.49
N ASN A 213 -35.57 -4.37 -7.73
CA ASN A 213 -34.55 -3.33 -7.99
C ASN A 213 -35.08 -1.89 -7.97
N GLN A 214 -36.40 -1.67 -7.86
CA GLN A 214 -36.96 -0.33 -7.67
C GLN A 214 -36.92 0.15 -6.21
N ASN A 215 -36.57 -0.73 -5.26
CA ASN A 215 -36.44 -0.40 -3.84
C ASN A 215 -34.98 -0.33 -3.38
N GLY A 216 -34.21 0.61 -3.96
CA GLY A 216 -33.20 1.43 -3.28
C GLY A 216 -32.30 0.83 -2.18
N LYS A 217 -31.76 -0.39 -2.35
CA LYS A 217 -30.68 -0.90 -1.49
C LYS A 217 -29.53 -1.41 -2.34
N GLY A 218 -28.67 -0.48 -2.75
CA GLY A 218 -27.34 -0.80 -3.24
C GLY A 218 -26.57 -1.60 -2.19
N ILE A 219 -25.91 -2.67 -2.62
CA ILE A 219 -25.01 -3.47 -1.79
C ILE A 219 -23.84 -2.56 -1.41
N ALA A 220 -23.90 -2.01 -0.20
CA ALA A 220 -22.80 -1.29 0.42
C ALA A 220 -21.66 -2.29 0.64
N GLY A 221 -20.58 -2.15 -0.14
CA GLY A 221 -19.31 -2.83 0.13
C GLY A 221 -18.76 -2.39 1.48
N ALA A 222 -18.31 -3.34 2.28
CA ALA A 222 -17.84 -3.17 3.64
C ALA A 222 -16.54 -2.33 3.70
N ASP A 223 -16.69 -1.08 4.12
CA ASP A 223 -15.78 -0.22 4.91
C ASP A 223 -16.56 1.09 5.03
N SER A 224 -17.16 1.37 6.19
CA SER A 224 -18.15 2.45 6.30
C SER A 224 -17.49 3.84 6.26
N PRO A 225 -18.17 4.90 5.80
CA PRO A 225 -17.71 6.31 5.89
C PRO A 225 -17.41 6.82 7.32
N GLN A 226 -17.48 5.98 8.34
CA GLN A 226 -17.35 6.34 9.76
C GLN A 226 -15.90 6.65 10.18
N ASP A 227 -14.91 6.21 9.39
CA ASP A 227 -13.49 6.41 9.67
C ASP A 227 -12.92 7.71 9.04
N LEU A 228 -13.76 8.49 8.34
CA LEU A 228 -13.38 9.79 7.78
C LEU A 228 -14.03 10.91 8.58
N ILE A 229 -13.21 11.67 9.30
CA ILE A 229 -13.65 12.84 10.06
C ILE A 229 -13.13 14.08 9.37
N GLY A 230 -14.01 14.93 8.87
CA GLY A 230 -13.63 16.14 8.15
C GLY A 230 -14.22 17.41 8.73
N ASP A 231 -13.64 18.53 8.31
CA ASP A 231 -14.28 19.83 8.41
C ASP A 231 -15.69 19.80 7.80
N ARG A 232 -16.64 20.49 8.44
CA ARG A 232 -18.06 20.44 8.04
C ARG A 232 -18.30 21.09 6.68
N ASP A 233 -17.48 22.06 6.31
CA ASP A 233 -17.64 22.84 5.08
C ASP A 233 -16.84 22.25 3.92
N LEU A 234 -15.94 21.28 4.18
CA LEU A 234 -15.14 20.62 3.14
C LEU A 234 -15.99 20.03 1.98
N PRO A 235 -17.13 19.34 2.19
CA PRO A 235 -17.93 18.83 1.09
C PRO A 235 -18.52 19.94 0.21
N SER A 236 -18.98 21.03 0.82
CA SER A 236 -19.46 22.21 0.10
C SER A 236 -18.32 22.87 -0.67
N TRP A 237 -17.15 23.02 -0.05
CA TRP A 237 -15.96 23.57 -0.69
C TRP A 237 -15.53 22.74 -1.91
N LEU A 238 -15.45 21.41 -1.80
CA LEU A 238 -15.14 20.53 -2.96
C LEU A 238 -16.14 20.73 -4.11
N THR A 239 -17.43 20.85 -3.77
CA THR A 239 -18.51 21.11 -4.72
C THR A 239 -18.35 22.47 -5.40
N GLU A 240 -18.09 23.53 -4.65
CA GLU A 240 -17.89 24.89 -5.16
C GLU A 240 -16.64 25.01 -6.01
N GLN A 241 -15.55 24.37 -5.58
CA GLN A 241 -14.29 24.33 -6.33
C GLN A 241 -14.35 23.43 -7.56
N GLN A 242 -15.40 22.62 -7.71
CA GLN A 242 -15.59 21.64 -8.78
C GLN A 242 -14.40 20.66 -8.87
N ILE A 243 -13.98 20.14 -7.71
CA ILE A 243 -12.88 19.19 -7.61
C ILE A 243 -13.24 17.99 -6.72
N SER A 244 -12.52 16.91 -6.94
CA SER A 244 -12.36 15.81 -6.00
C SER A 244 -10.87 15.55 -5.79
N LEU A 245 -10.56 14.71 -4.81
CA LEU A 245 -9.20 14.38 -4.44
C LEU A 245 -8.96 12.88 -4.68
N ALA A 246 -7.75 12.54 -5.10
CA ALA A 246 -7.24 11.18 -5.07
C ALA A 246 -6.07 11.11 -4.11
N CYS A 247 -5.97 10.04 -3.33
CA CYS A 247 -4.78 9.77 -2.54
C CYS A 247 -4.47 8.27 -2.51
N THR A 248 -3.22 7.94 -2.18
CA THR A 248 -2.75 6.57 -2.05
C THR A 248 -2.28 6.26 -0.64
N THR A 249 -2.32 4.99 -0.28
CA THR A 249 -1.76 4.46 0.96
C THR A 249 -0.79 3.33 0.66
N TYR A 250 0.41 3.42 1.23
CA TYR A 250 1.46 2.43 1.00
C TYR A 250 1.21 1.17 1.83
N GLN A 251 0.94 1.33 3.13
CA GLN A 251 0.84 0.19 4.05
C GLN A 251 -0.47 -0.59 3.91
N THR A 252 -1.53 0.10 3.50
CA THR A 252 -2.85 -0.52 3.35
C THR A 252 -3.27 -0.70 1.89
N SER A 253 -2.36 -0.39 0.95
CA SER A 253 -2.50 -0.70 -0.47
C SER A 253 -3.76 -0.12 -1.12
N ARG A 254 -4.11 1.14 -0.84
CA ARG A 254 -5.35 1.75 -1.34
C ARG A 254 -5.08 2.87 -2.33
N LEU A 255 -5.84 2.89 -3.42
CA LEU A 255 -6.24 4.10 -4.13
C LEU A 255 -7.56 4.58 -3.50
N MET A 256 -7.58 5.79 -2.98
CA MET A 256 -8.76 6.42 -2.40
C MET A 256 -9.17 7.63 -3.24
N LEU A 257 -10.46 7.74 -3.50
CA LEU A 257 -11.11 8.80 -4.25
C LEU A 257 -12.11 9.48 -3.32
N ILE A 258 -11.97 10.80 -3.15
CA ILE A 258 -12.68 11.59 -2.15
C ILE A 258 -13.37 12.72 -2.89
N GLY A 259 -14.68 12.61 -2.99
CA GLY A 259 -15.55 13.60 -3.59
C GLY A 259 -16.54 14.18 -2.59
N SER A 260 -17.56 14.84 -3.10
CA SER A 260 -18.71 15.32 -2.35
C SER A 260 -20.00 14.72 -2.88
N ASN A 261 -20.99 14.60 -2.01
CA ASN A 261 -22.38 14.39 -2.40
C ASN A 261 -23.13 15.73 -2.27
N PRO A 262 -23.42 16.44 -3.38
CA PRO A 262 -24.05 17.76 -3.33
C PRO A 262 -25.44 17.75 -2.69
N GLU A 263 -26.18 16.64 -2.82
CA GLU A 263 -27.55 16.53 -2.31
C GLU A 263 -27.58 16.44 -0.78
N THR A 264 -26.63 15.73 -0.19
CA THR A 264 -26.56 15.50 1.25
C THR A 264 -25.53 16.39 1.96
N ASN A 265 -24.72 17.12 1.20
CA ASN A 265 -23.55 17.86 1.68
C ASN A 265 -22.61 17.02 2.56
N THR A 266 -22.31 15.80 2.10
CA THR A 266 -21.39 14.87 2.80
C THR A 266 -20.21 14.50 1.92
N ILE A 267 -19.12 14.03 2.53
CA ILE A 267 -18.02 13.42 1.79
C ILE A 267 -18.51 12.15 1.09
N SER A 268 -18.08 11.95 -0.15
CA SER A 268 -18.21 10.69 -0.88
C SER A 268 -16.84 10.04 -0.98
N GLY A 269 -16.57 9.05 -0.12
CA GLY A 269 -15.35 8.25 -0.19
C GLY A 269 -15.54 6.98 -1.01
N TYR A 270 -14.55 6.65 -1.83
CA TYR A 270 -14.47 5.40 -2.57
C TYR A 270 -13.03 4.90 -2.58
N TRP A 271 -12.79 3.60 -2.49
CA TRP A 271 -11.42 3.07 -2.58
C TRP A 271 -11.34 1.73 -3.29
N ARG A 272 -10.14 1.44 -3.79
CA ARG A 272 -9.74 0.18 -4.41
C ARG A 272 -8.36 -0.24 -3.94
N ILE A 273 -8.16 -1.54 -3.87
CA ILE A 273 -6.88 -2.11 -3.45
C ILE A 273 -5.97 -2.27 -4.66
N PHE A 274 -4.78 -1.70 -4.56
CA PHE A 274 -3.64 -1.91 -5.45
C PHE A 274 -2.42 -2.14 -4.56
N ASP A 275 -1.79 -3.32 -4.68
CA ASP A 275 -0.68 -3.71 -3.81
C ASP A 275 0.42 -2.64 -3.79
N ARG A 276 0.69 -2.05 -2.62
CA ARG A 276 1.63 -0.94 -2.43
C ARG A 276 1.34 0.23 -3.39
N ALA A 277 0.13 0.78 -3.29
CA ALA A 277 -0.26 1.98 -4.05
C ALA A 277 0.64 3.18 -3.65
N MET A 278 1.30 3.81 -4.62
CA MET A 278 2.34 4.83 -4.40
C MET A 278 2.06 6.11 -5.21
N GLY A 279 2.93 6.49 -6.14
CA GLY A 279 2.82 7.72 -6.92
C GLY A 279 1.54 7.79 -7.74
N LEU A 280 0.98 9.00 -7.83
CA LEU A 280 -0.24 9.30 -8.54
C LEU A 280 -0.03 10.44 -9.55
N TYR A 281 -0.70 10.33 -10.68
CA TYR A 281 -0.95 11.47 -11.56
C TYR A 281 -2.40 11.41 -12.04
N CYS A 282 -3.16 12.50 -11.87
CA CYS A 282 -4.59 12.50 -12.17
C CYS A 282 -4.98 13.63 -13.12
N THR A 283 -5.96 13.33 -13.97
CA THR A 283 -6.71 14.28 -14.79
C THR A 283 -8.20 13.96 -14.63
N HIS A 284 -9.07 14.79 -15.20
CA HIS A 284 -10.52 14.57 -15.20
C HIS A 284 -10.99 13.26 -15.89
N ASN A 285 -10.13 12.63 -16.70
CA ASN A 285 -10.47 11.42 -17.47
C ASN A 285 -9.49 10.27 -17.26
N ARG A 286 -8.38 10.47 -16.54
CA ARG A 286 -7.33 9.47 -16.43
C ARG A 286 -6.59 9.56 -15.11
N ILE A 287 -6.30 8.39 -14.53
CA ILE A 287 -5.45 8.22 -13.36
C ILE A 287 -4.29 7.30 -13.75
N TYR A 288 -3.06 7.77 -13.53
CA TYR A 288 -1.89 6.91 -13.45
C TYR A 288 -1.57 6.62 -11.99
N LEU A 289 -1.31 5.36 -11.69
CA LEU A 289 -1.04 4.87 -10.35
C LEU A 289 0.11 3.87 -10.41
N SER A 290 1.16 4.08 -9.62
CA SER A 290 2.13 3.01 -9.38
C SER A 290 1.69 2.08 -8.26
N SER A 291 1.96 0.80 -8.45
CA SER A 291 1.85 -0.26 -7.46
C SER A 291 3.20 -0.95 -7.33
N LYS A 292 3.29 -2.00 -6.50
CA LYS A 292 4.53 -2.75 -6.26
C LYS A 292 5.25 -3.19 -7.53
N TYR A 293 4.52 -3.67 -8.54
CA TYR A 293 5.11 -4.25 -9.76
C TYR A 293 4.58 -3.64 -11.06
N GLN A 294 3.64 -2.70 -10.99
CA GLN A 294 3.01 -2.14 -12.16
C GLN A 294 2.90 -0.61 -12.09
N LEU A 295 2.88 0.00 -13.27
CA LEU A 295 2.28 1.31 -13.49
C LEU A 295 0.93 1.09 -14.20
N TRP A 296 -0.15 1.47 -13.53
CA TRP A 296 -1.53 1.34 -14.01
C TRP A 296 -1.98 2.63 -14.70
N GLN A 297 -2.72 2.48 -15.80
CA GLN A 297 -3.58 3.51 -16.37
C GLN A 297 -5.04 3.12 -16.14
N LEU A 298 -5.78 3.99 -15.45
CA LEU A 298 -7.22 3.89 -15.31
C LEU A 298 -7.88 5.03 -16.10
N ASP A 299 -8.85 4.70 -16.94
CA ASP A 299 -9.56 5.67 -17.78
C ASP A 299 -11.03 5.79 -17.35
N ASN A 300 -11.54 7.01 -17.32
CA ASN A 300 -12.97 7.25 -17.16
C ASN A 300 -13.71 6.77 -18.40
N VAL A 301 -14.73 5.93 -18.19
CA VAL A 301 -15.55 5.39 -19.28
C VAL A 301 -16.92 6.03 -19.42
N LEU A 302 -17.30 6.91 -18.49
CA LEU A 302 -18.58 7.60 -18.58
C LEU A 302 -18.48 8.78 -19.54
N GLU A 303 -19.45 8.87 -20.46
CA GLU A 303 -19.67 10.07 -21.25
C GLU A 303 -20.06 11.25 -20.35
N SER A 304 -19.87 12.47 -20.84
CA SER A 304 -20.21 13.68 -20.10
C SER A 304 -21.70 13.71 -19.72
N GLY A 305 -21.99 14.00 -18.45
CA GLY A 305 -23.35 14.02 -17.89
C GLY A 305 -23.96 12.65 -17.61
N LYS A 306 -23.26 11.54 -17.86
CA LYS A 306 -23.68 10.19 -17.45
C LYS A 306 -23.20 9.86 -16.05
N PHE A 307 -24.00 9.07 -15.35
CA PHE A 307 -23.70 8.59 -14.01
C PHE A 307 -23.73 7.06 -13.99
N TYR A 308 -22.90 6.46 -13.14
CA TYR A 308 -22.94 5.04 -12.84
C TYR A 308 -23.09 4.87 -11.34
N GLN A 309 -24.18 4.23 -10.89
CA GLN A 309 -24.48 4.05 -9.46
C GLN A 309 -24.40 5.35 -8.63
N GLY A 310 -24.75 6.49 -9.25
CA GLY A 310 -24.69 7.81 -8.62
C GLY A 310 -23.28 8.42 -8.51
N TYR A 311 -22.31 7.90 -9.25
CA TYR A 311 -20.97 8.48 -9.43
C TYR A 311 -20.85 9.12 -10.82
N ASP A 312 -20.20 10.27 -10.91
CA ASP A 312 -20.07 11.07 -12.15
C ASP A 312 -18.83 10.70 -12.98
N LYS A 313 -17.92 9.90 -12.39
CA LYS A 313 -16.77 9.30 -13.07
C LYS A 313 -16.58 7.86 -12.65
N LEU A 314 -16.26 7.00 -13.62
CA LEU A 314 -15.93 5.60 -13.41
C LEU A 314 -14.59 5.28 -14.08
N TYR A 315 -13.53 5.31 -13.28
CA TYR A 315 -12.18 4.98 -13.74
C TYR A 315 -11.97 3.46 -13.78
N ILE A 316 -11.58 2.91 -14.92
CA ILE A 316 -11.36 1.48 -15.08
C ILE A 316 -9.93 1.22 -15.52
N PRO A 317 -9.22 0.23 -14.93
CA PRO A 317 -7.93 -0.22 -15.44
C PRO A 317 -8.01 -0.56 -16.94
N ARG A 318 -7.12 0.05 -17.73
CA ARG A 318 -7.02 -0.15 -19.18
C ARG A 318 -5.65 -0.64 -19.60
N ILE A 319 -4.61 -0.14 -18.96
CA ILE A 319 -3.22 -0.52 -19.25
C ILE A 319 -2.52 -0.82 -17.93
N ALA A 320 -1.69 -1.86 -17.92
CA ALA A 320 -0.78 -2.16 -16.83
C ALA A 320 0.59 -2.47 -17.43
N HIS A 321 1.58 -1.63 -17.14
CA HIS A 321 2.97 -1.90 -17.51
C HIS A 321 3.65 -2.61 -16.33
N THR A 322 4.09 -3.85 -16.53
CA THR A 322 4.83 -4.59 -15.50
C THR A 322 6.28 -4.11 -15.46
N THR A 323 6.63 -3.41 -14.38
CA THR A 323 7.95 -2.82 -14.16
C THR A 323 8.81 -3.68 -13.22
N GLY A 324 8.20 -4.52 -12.39
CA GLY A 324 8.86 -5.12 -11.22
C GLY A 324 9.01 -4.10 -10.08
N ASP A 325 9.68 -4.48 -8.99
CA ASP A 325 9.87 -3.61 -7.82
C ASP A 325 10.99 -2.61 -8.10
N ILE A 326 10.64 -1.53 -8.79
CA ILE A 326 11.53 -0.37 -9.04
C ILE A 326 11.12 0.84 -8.19
N ASP A 327 10.15 0.64 -7.29
CA ASP A 327 9.70 1.58 -6.26
C ASP A 327 9.35 2.98 -6.81
N ILE A 328 8.36 3.02 -7.71
CA ILE A 328 7.95 4.24 -8.40
C ILE A 328 7.26 5.20 -7.42
N HIS A 329 7.98 6.26 -7.02
CA HIS A 329 7.56 7.18 -5.96
C HIS A 329 6.68 8.35 -6.42
N ASP A 330 6.96 8.92 -7.60
CA ASP A 330 6.25 10.09 -8.13
C ASP A 330 6.08 9.92 -9.63
N ILE A 331 4.95 10.37 -10.17
CA ILE A 331 4.58 10.21 -11.59
C ILE A 331 4.21 11.57 -12.18
N ALA A 332 4.68 11.83 -13.39
CA ALA A 332 4.27 12.97 -14.18
C ALA A 332 4.07 12.58 -15.65
N VAL A 333 3.41 13.47 -16.38
CA VAL A 333 3.30 13.39 -17.84
C VAL A 333 3.97 14.61 -18.44
N ASP A 334 4.90 14.40 -19.36
CA ASP A 334 5.62 15.48 -20.02
C ASP A 334 4.76 16.15 -21.11
N LYS A 335 5.28 17.23 -21.71
CA LYS A 335 4.62 17.95 -22.82
C LYS A 335 4.36 17.11 -24.08
N ASN A 336 5.01 15.95 -24.21
CA ASN A 336 4.84 15.02 -25.32
C ASN A 336 3.87 13.86 -24.97
N ASN A 337 3.15 13.95 -23.84
CA ASN A 337 2.32 12.89 -23.28
C ASN A 337 3.08 11.61 -22.91
N GLN A 338 4.40 11.69 -22.69
CA GLN A 338 5.19 10.59 -22.18
C GLN A 338 5.07 10.55 -20.65
N ILE A 339 4.79 9.36 -20.13
CA ILE A 339 4.82 9.10 -18.70
C ILE A 339 6.28 9.09 -18.24
N ILE A 340 6.61 9.93 -17.28
CA ILE A 340 7.90 9.95 -16.62
C ILE A 340 7.68 9.79 -15.12
N PHE A 341 8.65 9.18 -14.45
CA PHE A 341 8.49 8.85 -13.04
C PHE A 341 9.84 8.75 -12.33
N ILE A 342 9.79 8.87 -11.01
CA ILE A 342 10.95 8.62 -10.15
C ILE A 342 11.00 7.14 -9.80
N SER A 343 12.10 6.48 -10.14
CA SER A 343 12.46 5.17 -9.57
C SER A 343 13.43 5.38 -8.42
N THR A 344 12.96 5.15 -7.21
CA THR A 344 13.76 5.31 -5.99
C THR A 344 14.87 4.27 -5.93
N LEU A 345 14.53 3.01 -6.24
CA LEU A 345 15.49 1.91 -6.24
C LEU A 345 16.56 2.02 -7.32
N PHE A 346 16.32 2.72 -8.44
CA PHE A 346 17.35 3.01 -9.44
C PHE A 346 17.91 4.43 -9.36
N ASN A 347 17.47 5.22 -8.36
CA ASN A 347 17.88 6.60 -8.10
C ASN A 347 17.80 7.50 -9.34
N CYS A 348 16.72 7.37 -10.12
CA CYS A 348 16.64 8.03 -11.43
C CYS A 348 15.24 8.53 -11.79
N ILE A 349 15.21 9.48 -12.71
CA ILE A 349 14.02 9.75 -13.54
C ILE A 349 14.03 8.70 -14.65
N ALA A 350 12.91 8.05 -14.89
CA ALA A 350 12.73 7.04 -15.92
C ALA A 350 11.40 7.21 -16.64
N THR A 351 11.26 6.52 -17.76
CA THR A 351 10.02 6.36 -18.51
C THR A 351 9.72 4.89 -18.75
N LEU A 352 8.54 4.58 -19.32
CA LEU A 352 8.12 3.22 -19.60
C LEU A 352 8.97 2.58 -20.71
N SER A 353 9.07 1.25 -20.69
CA SER A 353 9.72 0.46 -21.74
C SER A 353 8.84 -0.73 -22.11
N ASP A 354 8.71 -1.01 -23.40
CA ASP A 354 7.94 -2.16 -23.90
C ASP A 354 8.70 -3.50 -23.75
N ARG A 355 9.98 -3.46 -23.36
CA ARG A 355 10.86 -4.64 -23.27
C ARG A 355 11.57 -4.81 -21.93
N HIS A 356 11.70 -3.74 -21.16
CA HIS A 356 12.43 -3.71 -19.90
C HIS A 356 11.56 -3.13 -18.79
N SER A 357 12.03 -3.22 -17.54
CA SER A 357 11.34 -2.63 -16.38
C SER A 357 11.05 -1.13 -16.54
N CYS A 358 12.01 -0.39 -17.12
CA CYS A 358 11.89 1.03 -17.45
C CYS A 358 13.02 1.44 -18.40
N GLN A 359 12.96 2.67 -18.92
CA GLN A 359 14.07 3.34 -19.58
C GLN A 359 14.53 4.53 -18.71
N PRO A 360 15.74 4.48 -18.13
CA PRO A 360 16.29 5.61 -17.40
C PRO A 360 16.51 6.83 -18.32
N LEU A 361 16.15 8.01 -17.82
CA LEU A 361 16.31 9.30 -18.52
C LEU A 361 17.40 10.15 -17.88
N TRP A 362 17.49 10.13 -16.55
CA TRP A 362 18.47 10.94 -15.80
C TRP A 362 18.72 10.34 -14.41
N LYS A 363 19.94 10.46 -13.89
CA LYS A 363 20.28 10.20 -12.49
C LYS A 363 21.15 11.34 -11.94
N PRO A 364 21.13 11.60 -10.62
CA PRO A 364 22.04 12.57 -10.03
C PRO A 364 23.51 12.26 -10.36
N PRO A 365 24.38 13.26 -10.59
CA PRO A 365 25.79 13.00 -10.95
C PRO A 365 26.58 12.24 -9.89
N PHE A 366 26.19 12.38 -8.61
CA PHE A 366 26.83 11.68 -7.51
C PHE A 366 26.47 10.19 -7.43
N ILE A 367 25.43 9.73 -8.15
CA ILE A 367 25.10 8.30 -8.23
C ILE A 367 26.00 7.63 -9.26
N SER A 368 26.82 6.66 -8.86
CA SER A 368 27.82 6.06 -9.76
C SER A 368 27.24 5.20 -10.88
N GLN A 369 26.12 4.50 -10.63
CA GLN A 369 25.55 3.54 -11.59
C GLN A 369 24.05 3.32 -11.40
N TYR A 370 23.37 2.86 -12.46
CA TYR A 370 21.99 2.36 -12.38
C TYR A 370 21.99 0.95 -11.80
N ILE A 371 21.68 0.83 -10.52
CA ILE A 371 21.60 -0.44 -9.80
C ILE A 371 20.38 -0.40 -8.88
N ASN A 372 19.78 -1.57 -8.62
CA ASN A 372 18.61 -1.72 -7.77
C ASN A 372 18.99 -1.60 -6.28
N GLU A 373 19.28 -0.39 -5.84
CA GLU A 373 19.70 -0.03 -4.49
C GLU A 373 19.16 1.38 -4.18
N ASP A 374 18.36 1.55 -3.14
CA ASP A 374 17.96 2.89 -2.69
C ASP A 374 19.14 3.58 -2.01
N ARG A 375 19.88 4.42 -2.73
CA ARG A 375 21.12 5.06 -2.23
C ARG A 375 20.85 6.43 -1.62
N CYS A 376 20.12 7.25 -2.35
CA CYS A 376 19.86 8.65 -1.99
C CYS A 376 18.39 8.92 -1.61
N HIS A 377 17.49 7.97 -1.84
CA HIS A 377 16.05 8.12 -1.74
C HIS A 377 15.52 9.29 -2.56
N LEU A 378 15.84 9.28 -3.87
CA LEU A 378 15.24 10.17 -4.86
C LEU A 378 13.74 9.87 -4.90
N ASN A 379 12.89 10.85 -4.59
CA ASN A 379 11.50 10.55 -4.22
C ASN A 379 10.44 11.44 -4.88
N GLY A 380 10.82 12.56 -5.49
CA GLY A 380 9.84 13.52 -5.99
C GLY A 380 10.34 14.30 -7.20
N LEU A 381 9.39 14.74 -8.03
CA LEU A 381 9.63 15.41 -9.30
C LEU A 381 8.72 16.63 -9.48
N ALA A 382 9.32 17.78 -9.81
CA ALA A 382 8.61 18.98 -10.23
C ALA A 382 8.79 19.21 -11.73
N MET A 383 7.65 19.43 -12.40
CA MET A 383 7.59 19.77 -13.82
C MET A 383 7.56 21.29 -14.01
N VAL A 384 8.36 21.81 -14.93
CA VAL A 384 8.32 23.22 -15.38
C VAL A 384 8.15 23.20 -16.89
N ASP A 385 7.12 23.89 -17.40
CA ASP A 385 6.80 23.94 -18.84
C ASP A 385 6.71 22.55 -19.51
N GLY A 386 6.22 21.57 -18.75
CA GLY A 386 6.06 20.18 -19.19
C GLY A 386 7.36 19.37 -19.27
N GLU A 387 8.44 19.84 -18.65
CA GLU A 387 9.72 19.12 -18.52
C GLU A 387 10.10 18.88 -17.06
N ALA A 388 10.78 17.77 -16.79
CA ALA A 388 11.36 17.46 -15.49
C ALA A 388 12.45 18.49 -15.14
N LYS A 389 12.23 19.30 -14.10
CA LYS A 389 13.13 20.43 -13.77
C LYS A 389 13.77 20.30 -12.40
N TYR A 390 13.01 19.94 -11.37
CA TYR A 390 13.55 19.78 -10.01
C TYR A 390 13.18 18.43 -9.42
N VAL A 391 14.09 17.86 -8.63
CA VAL A 391 13.85 16.62 -7.90
C VAL A 391 14.27 16.74 -6.45
N THR A 392 13.62 15.97 -5.58
CA THR A 392 13.98 15.85 -4.15
C THR A 392 14.64 14.51 -3.87
N ALA A 393 15.65 14.53 -3.01
CA ALA A 393 16.27 13.33 -2.44
C ALA A 393 16.53 13.52 -0.94
N SER A 394 16.53 12.43 -0.17
CA SER A 394 16.81 12.49 1.28
C SER A 394 18.29 12.64 1.61
N SER A 395 19.19 12.42 0.66
CA SER A 395 20.63 12.65 0.83
C SER A 395 21.39 12.72 -0.51
N GLN A 396 22.69 13.01 -0.45
CA GLN A 396 23.64 12.86 -1.57
C GLN A 396 24.40 11.51 -1.52
N SER A 397 23.89 10.51 -0.80
CA SER A 397 24.58 9.24 -0.61
C SER A 397 24.59 8.40 -1.90
N ASP A 398 25.76 7.84 -2.23
CA ASP A 398 25.94 6.81 -3.28
C ASP A 398 26.18 5.41 -2.67
N VAL A 399 25.65 5.18 -1.48
CA VAL A 399 25.74 3.92 -0.74
C VAL A 399 24.34 3.40 -0.47
N VAL A 400 24.14 2.08 -0.61
CA VAL A 400 22.89 1.37 -0.29
C VAL A 400 22.35 1.83 1.07
N ASP A 401 21.09 2.27 1.08
CA ASP A 401 20.37 2.76 2.26
C ASP A 401 21.04 3.94 2.99
N GLY A 402 22.08 4.56 2.42
CA GLY A 402 22.88 5.57 3.13
C GLY A 402 22.09 6.84 3.46
N TRP A 403 20.98 7.11 2.77
CA TRP A 403 20.07 8.19 3.14
C TRP A 403 19.46 8.03 4.54
N ARG A 404 19.35 6.80 5.08
CA ARG A 404 18.72 6.52 6.38
C ARG A 404 19.45 7.16 7.56
N ASP A 405 20.76 7.35 7.45
CA ASP A 405 21.58 8.02 8.46
C ASP A 405 21.51 9.55 8.39
N ARG A 406 20.89 10.08 7.33
CA ARG A 406 20.89 11.51 6.98
C ARG A 406 19.50 12.12 6.94
N ARG A 407 18.51 11.45 7.56
CA ARG A 407 17.09 11.86 7.52
C ARG A 407 16.80 13.24 8.12
N LYS A 408 17.63 13.73 9.05
CA LYS A 408 17.40 15.00 9.75
C LYS A 408 17.67 16.22 8.88
N ASN A 409 18.76 16.23 8.12
CA ASN A 409 19.23 17.42 7.40
C ASN A 409 20.00 17.10 6.10
N GLY A 410 20.01 15.83 5.67
CA GLY A 410 20.69 15.43 4.44
C GLY A 410 19.92 15.79 3.18
N GLY A 411 18.64 16.13 3.30
CA GLY A 411 17.74 16.33 2.19
C GLY A 411 18.16 17.47 1.28
N ILE A 412 17.97 17.26 -0.01
CA ILE A 412 18.38 18.16 -1.07
C ILE A 412 17.28 18.35 -2.11
N VAL A 413 17.44 19.44 -2.87
CA VAL A 413 16.73 19.67 -4.14
C VAL A 413 17.76 19.85 -5.24
N ILE A 414 17.58 19.16 -6.37
CA ILE A 414 18.49 19.18 -7.51
C ILE A 414 17.77 19.77 -8.72
N ASP A 415 18.41 20.69 -9.42
CA ASP A 415 17.99 21.10 -10.77
C ASP A 415 18.50 20.06 -11.78
N VAL A 416 17.58 19.44 -12.52
CA VAL A 416 17.88 18.29 -13.41
C VAL A 416 18.77 18.70 -14.60
N ALA A 417 18.59 19.92 -15.12
CA ALA A 417 19.28 20.37 -16.33
C ALA A 417 20.73 20.78 -16.05
N SER A 418 20.96 21.51 -14.97
CA SER A 418 22.30 21.95 -14.54
C SER A 418 23.02 20.90 -13.70
N ASN A 419 22.26 20.03 -13.02
CA ASN A 419 22.70 19.17 -11.93
C ASN A 419 23.13 19.91 -10.65
N ASP A 420 22.78 21.19 -10.53
CA ASP A 420 23.09 21.96 -9.34
C ASP A 420 22.19 21.55 -8.17
N ILE A 421 22.79 21.46 -6.99
CA ILE A 421 22.06 21.28 -5.74
C ILE A 421 21.63 22.66 -5.26
N ILE A 422 20.34 22.97 -5.44
CA ILE A 422 19.80 24.32 -5.19
C ILE A 422 19.38 24.52 -3.73
N VAL A 423 19.12 23.44 -2.99
CA VAL A 423 18.79 23.48 -1.55
C VAL A 423 19.44 22.29 -0.85
N THR A 424 19.90 22.51 0.38
CA THR A 424 20.40 21.48 1.30
C THR A 424 19.81 21.69 2.70
N GLY A 425 20.00 20.74 3.62
CA GLY A 425 19.59 20.91 5.01
C GLY A 425 18.14 20.53 5.31
N LEU A 426 17.42 19.97 4.33
CA LEU A 426 16.03 19.56 4.51
C LEU A 426 15.95 18.21 5.24
N SER A 427 14.85 17.99 5.97
CA SER A 427 14.54 16.72 6.60
C SER A 427 13.59 15.92 5.73
N MET A 428 14.13 14.92 5.02
CA MET A 428 13.37 14.02 4.13
C MET A 428 12.39 14.76 3.19
N PRO A 429 12.88 15.69 2.34
CA PRO A 429 12.01 16.49 1.50
C PRO A 429 11.25 15.63 0.49
N HIS A 430 10.02 16.04 0.17
CA HIS A 430 9.10 15.27 -0.67
C HIS A 430 8.18 16.15 -1.53
N SER A 431 7.58 15.54 -2.56
CA SER A 431 6.56 16.12 -3.44
C SER A 431 6.88 17.56 -3.91
N PRO A 432 8.02 17.81 -4.56
CA PRO A 432 8.31 19.11 -5.12
C PRO A 432 7.34 19.39 -6.29
N ARG A 433 6.84 20.63 -6.38
CA ARG A 433 5.90 21.07 -7.41
C ARG A 433 6.24 22.49 -7.82
N TRP A 434 6.28 22.74 -9.12
CA TRP A 434 6.32 24.11 -9.64
C TRP A 434 4.90 24.65 -9.71
N TYR A 435 4.63 25.76 -9.03
CA TYR A 435 3.30 26.35 -9.03
C TYR A 435 3.38 27.85 -8.79
N ARG A 436 2.73 28.66 -9.65
CA ARG A 436 2.74 30.13 -9.59
C ARG A 436 4.17 30.69 -9.48
N ASP A 437 5.03 30.29 -10.41
CA ASP A 437 6.43 30.72 -10.55
C ASP A 437 7.31 30.49 -9.31
N LYS A 438 6.96 29.49 -8.51
CA LYS A 438 7.71 29.09 -7.31
C LYS A 438 7.86 27.57 -7.26
N LEU A 439 8.98 27.14 -6.68
CA LEU A 439 9.22 25.75 -6.33
C LEU A 439 8.70 25.49 -4.92
N TRP A 440 7.57 24.80 -4.81
CA TRP A 440 6.96 24.38 -3.56
C TRP A 440 7.38 22.96 -3.23
N LEU A 441 7.51 22.63 -1.94
CA LEU A 441 7.80 21.27 -1.50
C LEU A 441 7.41 21.06 -0.04
N LEU A 442 7.48 19.80 0.36
CA LEU A 442 7.27 19.36 1.73
C LEU A 442 8.61 19.08 2.40
N ASN A 443 8.84 19.66 3.58
CA ASN A 443 9.97 19.33 4.45
C ASN A 443 9.49 18.32 5.50
N SER A 444 9.34 17.08 5.05
CA SER A 444 8.45 16.11 5.67
C SER A 444 8.82 15.70 7.09
N GLY A 445 10.13 15.58 7.38
CA GLY A 445 10.59 15.25 8.72
C GLY A 445 10.41 16.36 9.76
N ARG A 446 9.90 17.53 9.34
CA ARG A 446 9.50 18.65 10.21
C ARG A 446 8.00 18.96 10.13
N GLY A 447 7.25 18.26 9.28
CA GLY A 447 5.83 18.54 9.07
C GLY A 447 5.57 19.91 8.44
N GLU A 448 6.49 20.43 7.62
CA GLU A 448 6.38 21.80 7.07
C GLU A 448 6.01 21.78 5.57
N PHE A 449 5.06 22.64 5.20
CA PHE A 449 4.76 23.00 3.82
C PHE A 449 5.34 24.40 3.53
N GLY A 450 5.99 24.56 2.37
CA GLY A 450 6.65 25.82 2.01
C GLY A 450 7.18 25.87 0.60
N TYR A 451 7.98 26.89 0.31
CA TYR A 451 8.63 27.08 -0.99
C TYR A 451 10.11 27.39 -0.86
N VAL A 452 10.84 27.11 -1.92
CA VAL A 452 12.25 27.45 -2.07
C VAL A 452 12.38 28.84 -2.67
N ASP A 453 13.14 29.70 -2.00
CA ASP A 453 13.69 30.91 -2.60
C ASP A 453 14.94 30.51 -3.40
N LEU A 454 14.83 30.56 -4.72
CA LEU A 454 15.87 30.11 -5.66
C LEU A 454 17.09 31.03 -5.68
N ASP A 455 16.96 32.29 -5.28
CA ASP A 455 18.08 33.23 -5.23
C ASP A 455 18.98 32.96 -4.02
N THR A 456 18.38 32.54 -2.91
CA THR A 456 19.09 32.29 -1.65
C THR A 456 19.33 30.82 -1.34
N GLY A 457 18.66 29.90 -2.05
CA GLY A 457 18.70 28.46 -1.80
C GLY A 457 18.06 28.04 -0.47
N LYS A 458 17.16 28.87 0.07
CA LYS A 458 16.52 28.64 1.38
C LYS A 458 15.08 28.17 1.25
N PHE A 459 14.70 27.23 2.11
CA PHE A 459 13.32 26.83 2.28
C PHE A 459 12.59 27.78 3.24
N ASN A 460 11.46 28.30 2.80
CA ASN A 460 10.57 29.17 3.55
C ASN A 460 9.31 28.40 3.92
N ALA A 461 9.24 27.96 5.18
CA ALA A 461 8.05 27.31 5.72
C ALA A 461 6.89 28.32 5.81
N ILE A 462 5.71 27.91 5.33
CA ILE A 462 4.47 28.70 5.35
C ILE A 462 3.49 28.12 6.37
N ALA A 463 3.40 26.79 6.46
CA ALA A 463 2.46 26.12 7.34
C ALA A 463 3.11 24.92 8.03
N PHE A 464 2.72 24.69 9.29
CA PHE A 464 3.02 23.45 10.01
C PHE A 464 1.80 22.54 9.96
N CYS A 465 2.03 21.29 9.56
CA CYS A 465 1.08 20.21 9.48
C CYS A 465 1.46 19.17 10.56
N PRO A 466 0.57 18.83 11.50
CA PRO A 466 0.86 17.93 12.62
C PRO A 466 0.93 16.47 12.17
N GLY A 467 1.94 16.12 11.38
CA GLY A 467 2.15 14.79 10.82
C GLY A 467 3.31 14.77 9.83
N TYR A 468 3.75 13.58 9.44
CA TYR A 468 4.74 13.42 8.40
C TYR A 468 4.07 13.74 7.05
N VAL A 469 4.43 14.86 6.43
CA VAL A 469 3.75 15.33 5.21
C VAL A 469 4.25 14.62 3.96
N ARG A 470 3.34 14.10 3.13
CA ARG A 470 3.61 13.49 1.81
C ARG A 470 2.42 13.69 0.90
N GLY A 471 2.66 13.80 -0.40
CA GLY A 471 1.65 14.17 -1.37
C GLY A 471 1.36 15.66 -1.33
N LEU A 472 1.53 16.31 -2.47
CA LEU A 472 1.28 17.74 -2.64
C LEU A 472 0.63 17.99 -4.00
N ALA A 473 -0.54 18.62 -3.97
CA ALA A 473 -1.23 19.11 -5.14
C ALA A 473 -1.69 20.55 -4.93
N PHE A 474 -1.98 21.23 -6.03
CA PHE A 474 -2.45 22.61 -6.02
C PHE A 474 -3.77 22.74 -6.77
N TRP A 475 -4.63 23.61 -6.25
CA TRP A 475 -5.83 24.07 -6.94
C TRP A 475 -6.04 25.54 -6.68
N GLN A 476 -5.97 26.37 -7.72
CA GLN A 476 -6.11 27.82 -7.59
C GLN A 476 -5.23 28.41 -6.47
N ASN A 477 -5.80 28.93 -5.39
CA ASN A 477 -5.07 29.52 -4.26
C ASN A 477 -4.80 28.53 -3.12
N TRP A 478 -4.98 27.23 -3.36
CA TRP A 478 -4.97 26.20 -2.32
C TRP A 478 -3.86 25.18 -2.57
N ALA A 479 -3.10 24.87 -1.53
CA ALA A 479 -2.31 23.65 -1.47
C ALA A 479 -3.14 22.56 -0.77
N ILE A 480 -3.08 21.36 -1.32
CA ILE A 480 -3.67 20.15 -0.76
C ILE A 480 -2.49 19.27 -0.34
N VAL A 481 -2.34 19.06 0.97
CA VAL A 481 -1.18 18.36 1.57
C VAL A 481 -1.67 17.09 2.26
N GLY A 482 -1.05 15.95 1.95
CA GLY A 482 -1.26 14.71 2.68
C GLY A 482 -0.37 14.60 3.92
N LEU A 483 -0.90 13.96 4.96
CA LEU A 483 -0.28 13.76 6.26
C LEU A 483 -0.35 12.28 6.64
N SER A 484 0.70 11.83 7.29
CA SER A 484 0.85 10.48 7.80
C SER A 484 1.25 10.50 9.27
N LYS A 485 0.75 9.55 10.06
CA LYS A 485 1.28 9.32 11.40
C LYS A 485 2.70 8.75 11.29
N PRO A 486 3.64 9.13 12.17
CA PRO A 486 4.91 8.44 12.30
C PRO A 486 4.64 6.95 12.53
N ARG A 487 5.30 6.08 11.76
CA ARG A 487 5.10 4.63 11.84
C ARG A 487 5.60 4.12 13.20
N GLY A 488 4.69 3.65 14.06
CA GLY A 488 5.04 3.01 15.32
C GLY A 488 5.92 1.78 15.09
N GLY A 489 7.17 1.82 15.55
CA GLY A 489 8.13 0.71 15.43
C GLY A 489 9.07 0.76 14.21
N ASP A 490 8.83 1.63 13.22
CA ASP A 490 9.75 1.85 12.10
C ASP A 490 10.73 2.98 12.46
N ARG A 491 12.03 2.64 12.54
CA ARG A 491 13.10 3.61 12.82
C ARG A 491 13.17 4.70 11.76
N THR A 492 12.58 4.52 10.57
CA THR A 492 12.62 5.45 9.43
C THR A 492 11.90 6.78 9.70
N PHE A 493 10.85 6.79 10.51
CA PHE A 493 10.02 7.99 10.74
C PHE A 493 10.02 8.46 12.20
N SER A 494 10.78 7.80 13.07
CA SER A 494 10.96 8.20 14.47
C SER A 494 12.29 8.94 14.67
N GLY A 495 12.32 9.82 15.69
CA GLY A 495 13.50 10.59 16.06
C GLY A 495 13.78 11.76 15.11
N LEU A 496 12.76 12.24 14.41
CA LEU A 496 12.80 13.42 13.55
C LEU A 496 12.37 14.66 14.34
N GLU A 497 12.72 15.85 13.84
CA GLU A 497 12.36 17.12 14.48
C GLU A 497 10.84 17.32 14.60
N LEU A 498 10.05 16.64 13.76
CA LEU A 498 8.60 16.58 13.89
C LEU A 498 8.14 16.15 15.29
N ASP A 499 8.79 15.17 15.93
CA ASP A 499 8.41 14.69 17.26
C ASP A 499 8.53 15.82 18.30
N GLU A 500 9.62 16.59 18.23
CA GLU A 500 9.86 17.74 19.11
C GLU A 500 8.88 18.90 18.81
N LEU A 501 8.58 19.15 17.54
CA LEU A 501 7.65 20.20 17.11
C LEU A 501 6.20 19.90 17.52
N LEU A 502 5.78 18.64 17.45
CA LEU A 502 4.47 18.18 17.91
C LEU A 502 4.31 18.43 19.42
N VAL A 503 5.31 18.04 20.22
CA VAL A 503 5.32 18.31 21.68
C VAL A 503 5.32 19.81 21.97
N ALA A 504 6.16 20.59 21.28
CA ALA A 504 6.24 22.04 21.47
C ALA A 504 4.94 22.79 21.12
N LYS A 505 4.10 22.19 20.27
CA LYS A 505 2.82 22.77 19.81
C LYS A 505 1.59 22.13 20.46
N ASP A 506 1.79 21.25 21.46
CA ASP A 506 0.71 20.50 22.12
C ASP A 506 -0.21 19.79 21.12
N ALA A 507 0.41 19.08 20.17
CA ALA A 507 -0.28 18.43 19.07
C ALA A 507 0.07 16.93 18.99
N GLU A 508 -0.93 16.12 18.65
CA GLU A 508 -0.72 14.72 18.27
C GLU A 508 -0.56 14.59 16.75
N ALA A 509 0.19 13.57 16.33
CA ALA A 509 0.35 13.26 14.92
C ALA A 509 -0.95 12.78 14.27
N GLN A 510 -1.24 13.29 13.08
CA GLN A 510 -2.47 13.06 12.34
C GLN A 510 -2.19 12.37 10.99
N CYS A 511 -3.16 11.58 10.54
CA CYS A 511 -3.21 11.05 9.18
C CYS A 511 -4.37 11.73 8.45
N GLY A 512 -4.11 12.28 7.26
CA GLY A 512 -5.15 12.80 6.41
C GLY A 512 -4.74 13.93 5.48
N ILE A 513 -5.68 14.79 5.11
CA ILE A 513 -5.48 15.85 4.12
C ILE A 513 -5.73 17.21 4.77
N MET A 514 -4.90 18.19 4.45
CA MET A 514 -5.08 19.59 4.80
C MET A 514 -5.16 20.45 3.55
N VAL A 515 -6.09 21.40 3.55
CA VAL A 515 -6.22 22.45 2.53
C VAL A 515 -5.66 23.73 3.12
N ILE A 516 -4.64 24.30 2.47
CA ILE A 516 -3.85 25.43 2.97
C ILE A 516 -3.97 26.59 1.99
N ASP A 517 -4.31 27.77 2.50
CA ASP A 517 -4.29 29.02 1.72
C ASP A 517 -2.84 29.43 1.41
N LEU A 518 -2.49 29.59 0.14
CA LEU A 518 -1.13 29.95 -0.28
C LEU A 518 -0.70 31.37 0.11
N THR A 519 -1.66 32.26 0.37
CA THR A 519 -1.39 33.65 0.73
C THR A 519 -1.14 33.80 2.22
N THR A 520 -1.91 33.10 3.05
CA THR A 520 -1.86 33.26 4.51
C THR A 520 -1.14 32.13 5.25
N GLY A 521 -1.02 30.95 4.62
CA GLY A 521 -0.56 29.73 5.28
C GLY A 521 -1.57 29.11 6.23
N ALA A 522 -2.79 29.64 6.31
CA ALA A 522 -3.84 29.10 7.16
C ALA A 522 -4.36 27.77 6.60
N ILE A 523 -4.55 26.79 7.49
CA ILE A 523 -5.30 25.56 7.18
C ILE A 523 -6.78 25.93 7.19
N VAL A 524 -7.42 25.91 6.02
CA VAL A 524 -8.82 26.33 5.83
C VAL A 524 -9.81 25.17 5.86
N HIS A 525 -9.37 23.98 5.43
CA HIS A 525 -10.14 22.74 5.55
C HIS A 525 -9.23 21.57 5.88
N TRP A 526 -9.79 20.51 6.44
CA TRP A 526 -9.06 19.29 6.77
C TRP A 526 -9.96 18.06 6.70
N LEU A 527 -9.34 16.91 6.46
CA LEU A 527 -9.95 15.59 6.50
C LEU A 527 -8.99 14.63 7.20
N ARG A 528 -9.44 13.98 8.27
CA ARG A 528 -8.68 13.00 9.06
C ARG A 528 -9.18 11.59 8.78
N PHE A 529 -8.24 10.67 8.81
CA PHE A 529 -8.44 9.25 8.61
C PHE A 529 -8.21 8.59 9.97
N GLU A 530 -9.26 8.01 10.50
CA GLU A 530 -9.22 7.19 11.72
C GLU A 530 -9.23 5.70 11.35
N GLY A 531 -8.93 4.83 12.32
CA GLY A 531 -8.84 3.40 12.06
C GLY A 531 -7.53 2.97 11.37
N ILE A 532 -7.64 2.10 10.37
CA ILE A 532 -6.50 1.35 9.80
C ILE A 532 -5.62 2.17 8.85
N VAL A 533 -6.12 3.29 8.32
CA VAL A 533 -5.35 4.18 7.44
C VAL A 533 -4.58 5.18 8.30
N THR A 534 -3.31 4.89 8.55
CA THR A 534 -2.42 5.74 9.33
C THR A 534 -1.38 6.47 8.49
N GLU A 535 -1.36 6.23 7.18
CA GLU A 535 -0.37 6.78 6.26
C GLU A 535 -1.00 7.07 4.89
N LEU A 536 -0.75 8.27 4.39
CA LEU A 536 -0.93 8.66 2.99
C LEU A 536 0.45 8.76 2.32
N TYR A 537 0.47 8.45 1.02
CA TYR A 537 1.67 8.42 0.23
C TYR A 537 1.72 9.56 -0.80
N ASP A 538 0.71 9.67 -1.66
CA ASP A 538 0.56 10.79 -2.59
C ASP A 538 -0.87 11.34 -2.57
N VAL A 539 -1.04 12.58 -3.06
CA VAL A 539 -2.32 13.30 -3.15
C VAL A 539 -2.38 14.06 -4.48
N GLN A 540 -3.51 13.96 -5.17
CA GLN A 540 -3.78 14.64 -6.43
C GLN A 540 -5.17 15.29 -6.41
N VAL A 541 -5.31 16.39 -7.15
CA VAL A 541 -6.61 17.03 -7.42
C VAL A 541 -7.15 16.50 -8.74
N ILE A 542 -8.41 16.09 -8.76
CA ILE A 542 -9.14 15.73 -9.97
C ILE A 542 -10.11 16.88 -10.32
N PRO A 543 -9.81 17.69 -11.35
CA PRO A 543 -10.65 18.82 -11.70
C PRO A 543 -11.93 18.38 -12.41
N GLN A 544 -13.02 19.12 -12.22
CA GLN A 544 -14.32 18.92 -12.86
C GLN A 544 -14.95 17.56 -12.55
N VAL A 545 -14.72 17.05 -11.35
CA VAL A 545 -15.22 15.76 -10.89
C VAL A 545 -15.70 15.90 -9.46
N GLN A 546 -16.97 15.61 -9.20
CA GLN A 546 -17.61 15.71 -7.90
C GLN A 546 -17.60 14.38 -7.15
N LYS A 547 -17.95 13.28 -7.81
CA LYS A 547 -18.19 11.99 -7.16
C LYS A 547 -17.54 10.84 -7.94
N PRO A 548 -16.21 10.71 -7.84
CA PRO A 548 -15.45 9.70 -8.56
C PRO A 548 -15.55 8.30 -7.92
N MET A 549 -15.50 7.27 -8.75
CA MET A 549 -15.24 5.88 -8.36
C MET A 549 -14.27 5.20 -9.33
N ALA A 550 -13.70 4.07 -8.90
CA ALA A 550 -12.83 3.25 -9.74
C ALA A 550 -13.14 1.76 -9.64
N LEU A 551 -12.85 0.97 -10.66
CA LEU A 551 -12.85 -0.49 -10.55
C LEU A 551 -11.46 -1.01 -10.18
N GLY A 552 -11.45 -2.14 -9.45
CA GLY A 552 -10.23 -2.91 -9.25
C GLY A 552 -10.00 -3.82 -10.46
N PHE A 553 -8.76 -4.30 -10.63
CA PHE A 553 -8.45 -5.23 -11.72
C PHE A 553 -8.89 -6.69 -11.42
N GLN A 554 -9.05 -7.05 -10.14
CA GLN A 554 -9.34 -8.42 -9.71
C GLN A 554 -10.77 -8.59 -9.17
N THR A 555 -11.74 -7.85 -9.72
CA THR A 555 -13.13 -7.88 -9.25
C THR A 555 -14.08 -8.33 -10.35
N ASP A 556 -15.22 -8.94 -10.00
CA ASP A 556 -16.18 -9.45 -10.98
C ASP A 556 -16.80 -8.35 -11.86
N GLU A 557 -16.86 -7.11 -11.36
CA GLU A 557 -17.44 -5.98 -12.09
C GLU A 557 -16.66 -5.65 -13.37
N ILE A 558 -15.32 -5.78 -13.36
CA ILE A 558 -14.50 -5.47 -14.54
C ILE A 558 -14.72 -6.49 -15.67
N ALA A 559 -15.12 -7.72 -15.33
CA ALA A 559 -15.41 -8.77 -16.31
C ALA A 559 -16.72 -8.52 -17.07
N GLN A 560 -17.66 -7.78 -16.47
CA GLN A 560 -18.98 -7.51 -17.05
C GLN A 560 -19.05 -6.14 -17.75
N LEU A 561 -18.20 -5.19 -17.36
CA LEU A 561 -18.24 -3.83 -17.88
C LEU A 561 -17.35 -3.67 -19.13
N ILE A 562 -17.89 -4.08 -20.27
CA ILE A 562 -17.25 -3.97 -21.59
C ILE A 562 -17.67 -2.66 -22.26
N THR A 563 -16.69 -1.85 -22.62
CA THR A 563 -16.87 -0.58 -23.36
C THR A 563 -16.29 -0.72 -24.76
N LEU A 564 -17.01 -0.26 -25.78
CA LEU A 564 -16.57 -0.33 -27.18
C LEU A 564 -16.29 1.07 -27.71
N GLU A 565 -15.21 1.21 -28.48
CA GLU A 565 -14.98 2.38 -29.35
C GLU A 565 -15.67 2.08 -30.68
N LEU A 566 -16.76 2.80 -30.97
CA LEU A 566 -17.65 2.56 -32.12
C LEU A 566 -17.48 3.61 -33.22
#